data_AF-F3U9S4-F1
#
_entry.id   AF-F3U9S4-F1
#
_cell.length_a   1.000
_cell.length_b   1.000
_cell.length_c   1.000
_cell.angle_alpha   90.00
_cell.angle_beta   90.00
_cell.angle_gamma   90.00
#
_symmetry.space_group_name_H-M   'P 1'
#
loop_
_entity.id
_entity.type
_entity.pdbx_description
1 polymer ?
#
loop_
_entity_poly.entity_id
_entity_poly.type
_entity_poly.pdbx_seq_one_letter_code
_entity_poly.pdbx_strand_id
1 'polypeptide(L)'
;MYIKDFGQQPDDWALAAEVDGQLVGAVWVRIMKDYGYYDDQTPSLSISFLPDFRGQGLGQQLMTAMLDLLKAKGYPSVSLSVSKDNPALRFYQRLGFVTVEEREDNYLMLCRL
;
A
#
# COMPACT_ATOMS: atom_id res chain seq x y z
N MET A 1 -4.88 1.45 -13.47
CA MET A 1 -6.15 1.42 -12.71
C MET A 1 -6.33 0.02 -12.13
N TYR A 2 -6.61 -0.10 -10.82
CA TYR A 2 -6.72 -1.37 -10.09
C TYR A 2 -7.99 -2.20 -10.38
N ILE A 3 -8.78 -1.83 -11.39
CA ILE A 3 -10.08 -2.47 -11.67
C ILE A 3 -9.95 -3.52 -12.77
N LYS A 4 -9.25 -3.18 -13.86
CA LYS A 4 -9.17 -4.04 -15.03
C LYS A 4 -8.30 -5.26 -14.72
N ASP A 5 -8.89 -6.44 -14.82
CA ASP A 5 -8.24 -7.75 -14.70
C ASP A 5 -7.42 -7.92 -13.40
N PHE A 6 -7.87 -7.30 -12.30
CA PHE A 6 -7.19 -7.41 -11.01
C PHE A 6 -7.27 -8.82 -10.43
N GLY A 7 -6.13 -9.33 -9.98
CA GLY A 7 -5.95 -10.72 -9.55
C GLY A 7 -5.65 -11.68 -10.70
N GLN A 8 -5.57 -11.21 -11.95
CA GLN A 8 -5.15 -12.02 -13.10
C GLN A 8 -3.68 -11.76 -13.48
N GLN A 9 -3.08 -10.67 -12.99
CA GLN A 9 -1.65 -10.39 -13.21
C GLN A 9 -0.79 -11.03 -12.13
N PRO A 10 0.44 -11.48 -12.45
CA PRO A 10 1.31 -12.18 -11.51
C PRO A 10 1.69 -11.32 -10.29
N ASP A 11 1.68 -10.00 -10.44
CA ASP A 11 2.08 -9.03 -9.42
C ASP A 11 0.91 -8.41 -8.65
N ASP A 12 -0.31 -8.91 -8.88
CA ASP A 12 -1.48 -8.49 -8.13
C ASP A 12 -1.58 -9.26 -6.82
N TRP A 13 -1.48 -8.55 -5.70
CA TRP A 13 -1.74 -9.11 -4.37
C TRP A 13 -2.74 -8.24 -3.64
N ALA A 14 -3.66 -8.86 -2.90
CA ALA A 14 -4.57 -8.17 -2.02
C ALA A 14 -4.78 -8.96 -0.73
N LEU A 15 -4.90 -8.23 0.38
CA LEU A 15 -5.28 -8.75 1.68
C LEU A 15 -6.46 -7.94 2.22
N ALA A 16 -7.32 -8.62 2.95
CA ALA A 16 -8.54 -8.10 3.53
C ALA A 16 -8.46 -8.15 5.06
N ALA A 17 -8.95 -7.12 5.74
CA ALA A 17 -9.23 -7.15 7.16
C ALA A 17 -10.72 -7.44 7.38
N GLU A 18 -10.99 -8.47 8.17
CA GLU A 18 -12.34 -8.88 8.56
C GLU A 18 -12.50 -8.78 10.08
N VAL A 19 -13.60 -8.19 10.53
CA VAL A 19 -14.00 -8.12 11.95
C VAL A 19 -15.44 -8.60 12.04
N ASP A 20 -15.68 -9.64 12.86
CA ASP A 20 -17.01 -10.23 13.07
C ASP A 20 -17.77 -10.59 11.77
N GLY A 21 -17.06 -11.12 10.77
CA GLY A 21 -17.64 -11.47 9.47
C GLY A 21 -17.82 -10.30 8.50
N GLN A 22 -17.48 -9.07 8.90
CA GLN A 22 -17.54 -7.88 8.05
C GLN A 22 -16.18 -7.53 7.48
N LEU A 23 -16.11 -7.29 6.17
CA LEU A 23 -14.95 -6.70 5.51
C LEU A 23 -14.83 -5.21 5.88
N VAL A 24 -13.77 -4.84 6.61
CA VAL A 24 -13.59 -3.49 7.17
C VAL A 24 -12.43 -2.71 6.56
N GLY A 25 -11.54 -3.40 5.85
CA GLY A 25 -10.43 -2.77 5.15
C GLY A 25 -9.75 -3.71 4.18
N ALA A 26 -8.98 -3.14 3.28
CA ALA A 26 -8.20 -3.87 2.29
C ALA A 26 -6.90 -3.12 1.97
N VAL A 27 -5.88 -3.89 1.63
CA VAL A 27 -4.62 -3.41 1.04
C VAL A 27 -4.37 -4.21 -0.22
N TRP A 28 -3.93 -3.54 -1.27
CA TRP A 28 -3.67 -4.19 -2.55
C TRP A 28 -2.49 -3.53 -3.26
N VAL A 29 -1.83 -4.31 -4.12
CA VAL A 29 -0.71 -3.85 -4.93
C VAL A 29 -0.83 -4.30 -6.38
N ARG A 30 -0.15 -3.56 -7.26
CA ARG A 30 0.06 -3.91 -8.67
C ARG A 30 1.27 -3.16 -9.21
N ILE A 31 2.06 -3.76 -10.09
CA ILE A 31 3.03 -3.01 -10.90
C ILE A 31 2.28 -2.25 -12.00
N MET A 32 2.17 -0.93 -11.87
CA MET A 32 1.53 -0.09 -12.88
C MET A 32 2.03 1.35 -12.86
N LYS A 33 1.90 2.04 -14.00
CA LYS A 33 2.27 3.47 -14.15
C LYS A 33 1.19 4.38 -13.59
N ASP A 34 1.09 4.43 -12.26
CA ASP A 34 0.23 5.34 -11.51
C ASP A 34 1.04 6.38 -10.72
N TYR A 35 0.39 7.12 -9.82
CA TYR A 35 1.08 8.12 -9.00
C TYR A 35 2.15 7.50 -8.08
N GLY A 36 1.98 6.24 -7.67
CA GLY A 36 2.92 5.49 -6.85
C GLY A 36 3.97 4.73 -7.66
N TYR A 37 4.02 4.89 -8.98
CA TYR A 37 5.02 4.24 -9.83
C TYR A 37 6.44 4.69 -9.48
N TYR A 38 7.32 3.73 -9.23
CA TYR A 38 8.75 3.93 -8.98
C TYR A 38 9.60 3.36 -10.13
N ASP A 39 9.38 2.09 -10.48
CA ASP A 39 9.99 1.40 -11.62
C ASP A 39 9.11 0.23 -12.09
N ASP A 40 9.54 -0.50 -13.13
CA ASP A 40 8.80 -1.63 -13.71
C ASP A 40 8.91 -2.93 -12.87
N GLN A 41 9.47 -2.88 -11.64
CA GLN A 41 9.63 -4.05 -10.75
C GLN A 41 8.98 -3.84 -9.36
N THR A 42 8.60 -2.61 -9.05
CA THR A 42 8.09 -2.22 -7.72
C THR A 42 6.56 -2.09 -7.78
N PRO A 43 5.82 -2.93 -7.04
CA PRO A 43 4.37 -2.79 -6.94
C PRO A 43 4.00 -1.45 -6.29
N SER A 44 3.04 -0.75 -6.89
CA SER A 44 2.37 0.39 -6.28
C SER A 44 1.29 -0.11 -5.34
N LEU A 45 1.22 0.43 -4.14
CA LEU A 45 0.36 -0.01 -3.04
C LEU A 45 -0.75 1.00 -2.77
N SER A 46 -1.92 0.47 -2.42
CA SER A 46 -3.04 1.24 -1.89
C SER A 46 -3.69 0.51 -0.72
N ILE A 47 -4.21 1.27 0.24
CA ILE A 47 -4.87 0.76 1.43
C ILE A 47 -6.10 1.61 1.75
N SER A 48 -7.18 0.97 2.22
CA SER A 48 -8.37 1.65 2.66
C SER A 48 -9.04 0.90 3.81
N PHE A 49 -9.65 1.66 4.71
CA PHE A 49 -10.45 1.18 5.83
C PHE A 49 -11.73 1.99 5.94
N LEU A 50 -12.82 1.33 6.34
CA LEU A 50 -14.06 1.98 6.77
C LEU A 50 -13.75 2.97 7.91
N PRO A 51 -14.33 4.19 7.91
CA PRO A 51 -14.01 5.24 8.88
C PRO A 51 -14.02 4.77 10.35
N ASP A 52 -15.03 3.97 10.72
CA ASP A 52 -15.23 3.51 12.11
C ASP A 52 -14.14 2.54 12.60
N PHE A 53 -13.39 1.94 11.67
CA PHE A 53 -12.34 0.95 11.96
C PHE A 53 -10.92 1.54 11.91
N ARG A 54 -10.81 2.88 11.74
CA ARG A 54 -9.52 3.58 11.73
C ARG A 54 -9.04 3.87 13.14
N GLY A 55 -7.73 4.03 13.31
CA GLY A 55 -7.12 4.38 14.61
C GLY A 55 -7.05 3.23 15.62
N GLN A 56 -7.48 2.02 15.25
CA GLN A 56 -7.51 0.84 16.13
C GLN A 56 -6.33 -0.13 15.92
N GLY A 57 -5.30 0.28 15.18
CA GLY A 57 -4.14 -0.56 14.87
C GLY A 57 -4.32 -1.56 13.72
N LEU A 58 -5.55 -1.76 13.22
CA LEU A 58 -5.84 -2.68 12.11
C LEU A 58 -5.06 -2.36 10.82
N GLY A 59 -4.93 -1.08 10.48
CA GLY A 59 -4.15 -0.66 9.31
C GLY A 59 -2.67 -1.02 9.41
N GLN A 60 -2.09 -0.96 10.62
CA GLN A 60 -0.71 -1.37 10.85
C GLN A 60 -0.55 -2.89 10.66
N GLN A 61 -1.45 -3.68 11.26
CA GLN A 61 -1.43 -5.15 11.13
C GLN A 61 -1.56 -5.57 9.66
N LEU A 62 -2.54 -4.99 8.94
CA LEU A 62 -2.79 -5.31 7.55
C LEU A 62 -1.61 -4.89 6.64
N MET A 63 -1.01 -3.72 6.89
CA MET A 63 0.16 -3.28 6.13
C MET A 63 1.36 -4.19 6.38
N THR A 64 1.67 -4.52 7.65
CA THR A 64 2.77 -5.43 7.98
C THR A 64 2.60 -6.78 7.29
N ALA A 65 1.38 -7.34 7.31
CA ALA A 65 1.08 -8.59 6.61
C ALA A 65 1.31 -8.49 5.09
N MET A 66 0.97 -7.35 4.46
CA MET A 66 1.26 -7.12 3.04
C MET A 66 2.77 -7.00 2.77
N LEU A 67 3.51 -6.26 3.60
CA LEU A 67 4.97 -6.14 3.43
C LEU A 67 5.66 -7.51 3.56
N ASP A 68 5.27 -8.31 4.55
CA ASP A 68 5.79 -9.67 4.74
C ASP A 68 5.45 -10.59 3.56
N LEU A 69 4.21 -10.50 3.04
CA LEU A 69 3.80 -11.22 1.83
C LEU A 69 4.69 -10.85 0.63
N LEU A 70 4.89 -9.56 0.37
CA LEU A 70 5.69 -9.11 -0.77
C LEU A 70 7.16 -9.52 -0.64
N LYS A 71 7.72 -9.44 0.58
CA LYS A 71 9.06 -9.96 0.88
C LYS A 71 9.16 -11.45 0.57
N ALA A 72 8.19 -12.24 1.02
CA ALA A 72 8.16 -13.68 0.77
C ALA A 72 7.98 -14.03 -0.72
N LYS A 73 7.37 -13.13 -1.51
CA LYS A 73 7.26 -13.23 -2.97
C LYS A 73 8.50 -12.77 -3.72
N GLY A 74 9.49 -12.20 -3.03
CA GLY A 74 10.77 -11.79 -3.61
C GLY A 74 10.79 -10.38 -4.18
N TYR A 75 9.80 -9.53 -3.87
CA TYR A 75 9.86 -8.12 -4.27
C TYR A 75 10.95 -7.39 -3.46
N PRO A 76 11.81 -6.58 -4.10
CA PRO A 76 12.86 -5.82 -3.41
C PRO A 76 12.31 -4.57 -2.71
N SER A 77 11.17 -4.07 -3.16
CA SER A 77 10.53 -2.87 -2.64
C SER A 77 9.05 -2.81 -3.00
N VAL A 78 8.34 -1.92 -2.30
CA VAL A 78 6.97 -1.50 -2.61
C VAL A 78 6.89 0.02 -2.51
N SER A 79 6.10 0.65 -3.36
CA SER A 79 5.94 2.10 -3.40
C SER A 79 4.49 2.53 -3.17
N LEU A 80 4.31 3.79 -2.79
CA LEU A 80 3.00 4.43 -2.72
C LEU A 80 3.12 5.92 -3.02
N SER A 81 2.00 6.52 -3.39
CA SER A 81 1.85 7.97 -3.42
C SER A 81 0.93 8.42 -2.30
N VAL A 82 1.33 9.48 -1.60
CA VAL A 82 0.55 10.09 -0.52
C VAL A 82 0.49 11.60 -0.71
N SER A 83 -0.71 12.16 -0.70
CA SER A 83 -0.90 13.62 -0.72
C SER A 83 -0.22 14.27 0.49
N LYS A 84 0.35 15.46 0.31
CA LYS A 84 1.00 16.22 1.40
C LYS A 84 0.06 16.54 2.56
N ASP A 85 -1.24 16.67 2.26
CA ASP A 85 -2.28 16.96 3.26
C ASP A 85 -2.84 15.69 3.93
N ASN A 86 -2.39 14.51 3.50
CA ASN A 86 -2.89 13.26 4.04
C ASN A 86 -2.25 12.98 5.42
N PRO A 87 -3.05 12.86 6.50
CA PRO A 87 -2.53 12.58 7.85
C PRO A 87 -1.83 11.21 7.95
N ALA A 88 -2.02 10.31 6.99
CA ALA A 88 -1.37 9.01 6.93
C ALA A 88 0.13 9.06 6.61
N LEU A 89 0.71 10.22 6.25
CA LEU A 89 2.15 10.33 5.96
C LEU A 89 3.01 9.78 7.11
N ARG A 90 2.71 10.16 8.36
CA ARG A 90 3.40 9.65 9.55
C ARG A 90 3.16 8.16 9.81
N PHE A 91 2.03 7.63 9.32
CA PHE A 91 1.75 6.20 9.41
C PHE A 91 2.69 5.42 8.48
N TYR A 92 2.84 5.85 7.22
CA TYR A 92 3.77 5.22 6.28
C TYR A 92 5.23 5.33 6.73
N GLN A 93 5.66 6.49 7.22
CA GLN A 93 7.01 6.69 7.74
C GLN A 93 7.36 5.71 8.88
N ARG A 94 6.43 5.47 9.81
CA ARG A 94 6.63 4.50 10.90
C ARG A 94 6.74 3.05 10.42
N LEU A 95 6.20 2.76 9.24
CA LEU A 95 6.27 1.44 8.61
C LEU A 95 7.53 1.27 7.73
N GLY A 96 8.44 2.24 7.73
CA GLY A 96 9.69 2.17 7.00
C GLY A 96 9.62 2.71 5.56
N PHE A 97 8.53 3.38 5.19
CA PHE A 97 8.49 4.11 3.92
C PHE A 97 9.29 5.41 4.02
N VAL A 98 10.13 5.68 3.03
CA VAL A 98 10.91 6.91 2.90
C VAL A 98 10.48 7.66 1.65
N THR A 99 10.46 8.99 1.71
CA THR A 99 10.22 9.83 0.53
C THR A 99 11.40 9.71 -0.44
N VAL A 100 11.11 9.31 -1.68
CA VAL A 100 12.12 9.22 -2.76
C VAL A 100 11.95 10.31 -3.81
N GLU A 101 10.77 10.92 -3.88
CA GLU A 101 10.47 12.06 -4.75
C GLU A 101 9.40 12.93 -4.07
N GLU A 102 9.61 14.25 -4.08
CA GLU A 102 8.60 15.23 -3.72
C GLU A 102 8.03 15.87 -4.98
N ARG A 103 6.71 15.78 -5.16
CA ARG A 103 5.96 16.44 -6.24
C ARG A 103 5.17 17.61 -5.68
N GLU A 104 4.45 18.34 -6.52
CA GLU A 104 3.66 19.51 -6.10
C GLU A 104 2.70 19.16 -4.95
N ASP A 105 1.83 18.16 -5.16
CA ASP A 105 0.74 17.82 -4.22
C ASP A 105 0.96 16.52 -3.42
N ASN A 106 1.98 15.73 -3.77
CA ASN A 106 2.19 14.41 -3.20
C ASN A 106 3.66 14.02 -3.03
N TYR A 107 3.92 13.07 -2.14
CA TYR A 107 5.19 12.38 -2.01
C TYR A 107 5.11 11.01 -2.68
N LEU A 108 6.11 10.65 -3.47
CA LEU A 108 6.38 9.25 -3.81
C LEU A 108 7.22 8.66 -2.67
N MET A 109 6.73 7.59 -2.07
CA MET A 109 7.42 6.90 -0.99
C MET A 109 7.76 5.47 -1.37
N LEU A 110 8.88 4.97 -0.85
CA LEU A 110 9.38 3.63 -1.09
C LEU A 110 9.68 2.93 0.24
N CYS A 111 9.28 1.67 0.36
CA CYS A 111 9.71 0.78 1.43
C CYS A 111 10.57 -0.34 0.83
N ARG A 112 11.75 -0.58 1.43
CA ARG A 112 12.60 -1.73 1.09
C ARG A 112 12.14 -2.93 1.92
N LEU A 113 12.00 -4.08 1.26
CA LEU A 113 11.44 -5.31 1.83
C LEU A 113 12.53 -6.28 2.30
#